data_AF-A0A7X5Q985-F1
#
_entry.id   AF-A0A7X5Q985-F1
#
_cell.length_a   1.000
_cell.length_b   1.000
_cell.length_c   1.000
_cell.angle_alpha   90.00
_cell.angle_beta   90.00
_cell.angle_gamma   90.00
#
_symmetry.space_group_name_H-M   'P 1'
#
loop_
_entity.id
_entity.type
_entity.pdbx_description
1 polymer ?
#
loop_
_entity_poly.entity_id
_entity_poly.type
_entity_poly.pdbx_seq_one_letter_code
_entity_poly.pdbx_strand_id
1 'polypeptide(L)' 'MPNNFRVTVVSLPDRESLVAEIYYDAVQWVEISQERGELVIQFYHHPLKDYWEFSFEEAMKILHEAKQELQKIG' A
#
# COMPACT_ATOMS: atom_id res chain seq x y z
N MET A 1 4.42 -20.46 3.16
CA MET A 1 4.88 -19.32 3.98
C MET A 1 3.77 -18.31 3.94
N PRO A 2 3.19 -17.82 5.06
CA PRO A 2 2.16 -16.82 4.91
C PRO A 2 2.85 -15.57 4.35
N ASN A 3 2.34 -15.04 3.25
CA ASN A 3 2.85 -13.80 2.66
C ASN A 3 2.69 -12.71 3.72
N ASN A 4 3.80 -12.17 4.24
CA ASN A 4 3.76 -11.13 5.28
C ASN A 4 3.12 -9.83 4.78
N PHE A 5 2.94 -9.69 3.47
CA PHE A 5 2.21 -8.56 2.88
C PHE A 5 0.70 -8.75 2.92
N ARG A 6 -0.01 -7.69 3.31
CA ARG A 6 -1.46 -7.58 3.23
C ARG A 6 -1.85 -6.27 2.57
N VAL A 7 -2.64 -6.36 1.51
CA VAL A 7 -3.29 -5.21 0.87
C VAL A 7 -4.70 -5.08 1.42
N THR A 8 -5.14 -3.86 1.73
CA THR A 8 -6.51 -3.58 2.16
C THR A 8 -6.99 -2.29 1.51
N VAL A 9 -8.12 -2.36 0.81
CA VAL A 9 -8.77 -1.17 0.24
C VAL A 9 -9.78 -0.64 1.25
N VAL A 10 -9.63 0.62 1.65
CA VAL A 10 -10.44 1.25 2.70
C VAL A 10 -10.90 2.65 2.28
N SER A 11 -12.02 3.10 2.86
CA SER A 11 -12.43 4.50 2.86
C SER A 11 -12.02 5.10 4.19
N LEU A 12 -11.20 6.14 4.17
CA LEU A 12 -10.74 6.84 5.37
C LEU A 12 -11.56 8.12 5.60
N PRO A 13 -11.87 8.50 6.85
CA PRO A 13 -12.68 9.69 7.15
C PRO A 13 -12.06 11.01 6.65
N ASP A 14 -10.74 11.05 6.51
CA ASP A 14 -9.94 12.19 6.08
C ASP A 14 -9.57 12.17 4.59
N ARG A 15 -10.08 11.19 3.83
CA ARG A 15 -9.86 11.05 2.39
C ARG A 15 -11.18 11.08 1.63
N GLU A 16 -11.20 11.79 0.51
CA GLU A 16 -12.38 11.83 -0.37
C GLU A 16 -12.54 10.53 -1.18
N SER A 17 -11.41 9.89 -1.54
CA SER A 17 -11.36 8.65 -2.34
C SER A 17 -10.95 7.44 -1.50
N LEU A 18 -11.19 6.24 -2.04
CA LEU A 18 -10.62 5.01 -1.50
C LEU A 18 -9.09 5.05 -1.55
N VAL A 19 -8.48 4.36 -0.60
CA VAL A 19 -7.03 4.13 -0.54
C VAL A 19 -6.75 2.63 -0.43
N ALA A 20 -5.64 2.19 -1.01
CA ALA A 20 -5.10 0.86 -0.79
C ALA A 20 -3.92 0.96 0.19
N GLU A 21 -4.12 0.43 1.38
CA GLU A 21 -3.07 0.31 2.39
C GLU A 21 -2.34 -1.02 2.22
N ILE A 22 -1.02 -0.97 2.31
CA ILE A 22 -0.12 -2.11 2.17
C ILE A 22 0.63 -2.25 3.49
N TYR A 23 0.38 -3.37 4.16
CA TYR A 23 0.99 -3.74 5.43
C TYR A 23 2.04 -4.82 5.20
N TYR A 24 3.15 -4.74 5.94
CA TYR A 24 4.03 -5.88 6.16
C TYR A 24 3.94 -6.26 7.65
N ASP A 25 3.57 -7.52 7.91
CA ASP A 25 3.14 -7.99 9.22
C ASP A 25 2.01 -7.10 9.80
N ALA A 26 2.26 -6.41 10.91
CA ALA A 26 1.29 -5.55 11.59
C ALA A 26 1.51 -4.05 11.32
N VAL A 27 2.43 -3.70 10.42
CA VAL A 27 2.92 -2.34 10.25
C VAL A 27 2.69 -1.88 8.82
N GLN A 28 2.17 -0.67 8.67
CA GLN A 28 1.94 -0.09 7.35
C GLN A 28 3.27 0.28 6.70
N TRP A 29 3.44 -0.17 5.46
CA TRP A 29 4.61 0.14 4.63
C TRP A 29 4.27 1.24 3.62
N VAL A 30 3.17 1.07 2.89
CA VAL A 30 2.79 1.94 1.77
C VAL A 30 1.29 2.22 1.77
N GLU A 31 0.92 3.37 1.24
CA GLU A 31 -0.46 3.71 0.86
C GLU A 31 -0.47 4.15 -0.61
N ILE A 32 -1.48 3.68 -1.35
CA ILE A 32 -1.79 4.16 -2.69
C ILE A 32 -3.16 4.81 -2.63
N SER A 33 -3.27 6.07 -3.02
CA SER A 33 -4.53 6.79 -3.10
C SER A 33 -4.82 7.23 -4.53
N GLN A 34 -6.11 7.43 -4.85
CA GLN A 34 -6.55 8.02 -6.12
C GLN A 34 -7.11 9.41 -5.85
N GLU A 35 -6.22 10.40 -5.78
CA GLU A 35 -6.61 11.79 -5.57
C GLU A 35 -6.56 12.57 -6.88
N ARG A 36 -7.63 13.31 -7.19
CA ARG A 36 -7.69 14.24 -8.34
C ARG A 36 -7.37 13.59 -9.70
N GLY A 37 -7.67 12.30 -9.85
CA GLY A 37 -7.49 11.55 -11.10
C GLY A 37 -6.10 10.96 -11.30
N GLU A 38 -5.19 11.11 -10.33
CA GLU A 38 -3.86 10.53 -10.36
C GLU A 38 -3.68 9.51 -9.23
N LEU A 39 -2.84 8.51 -9.46
CA LEU A 39 -2.42 7.59 -8.41
C LEU A 39 -1.22 8.19 -7.68
N VAL A 40 -1.36 8.38 -6.37
CA VAL A 40 -0.29 8.87 -5.50
C VAL A 40 0.14 7.72 -4.60
N ILE A 41 1.45 7.54 -4.46
CA ILE A 41 2.05 6.55 -3.57
C ILE A 41 2.77 7.26 -2.42
N GLN A 42 2.52 6.78 -1.20
CA GLN A 42 3.17 7.26 0.01
C GLN A 42 3.90 6.10 0.68
N PHE A 43 5.16 6.32 1.05
CA PHE A 43 5.99 5.34 1.76
C PHE A 43 6.17 5.78 3.21
N TYR A 44 5.91 4.87 4.14
CA TYR A 44 6.08 5.12 5.57
C TYR A 44 7.41 4.57 6.07
N HIS A 45 7.98 5.22 7.08
CA HIS A 45 9.22 4.78 7.71
C HIS A 45 9.02 3.45 8.44
N HIS A 46 10.07 2.64 8.52
CA HIS A 46 10.01 1.44 9.36
C HIS A 46 10.00 1.88 10.84
N PRO A 47 9.13 1.33 11.70
CA PRO A 47 8.92 1.86 13.06
C PRO A 47 10.12 1.66 14.00
N LEU A 48 10.97 0.67 13.70
CA LEU A 48 12.11 0.29 14.56
C LEU A 48 13.47 0.25 13.84
N LYS A 49 13.51 0.54 12.53
CA LYS A 49 14.72 0.45 11.70
C LYS A 49 14.80 1.69 10.83
N ASP A 50 15.96 1.92 10.23
CA ASP A 50 16.16 3.05 9.34
C ASP A 50 15.35 2.92 8.04
N TYR A 51 15.11 1.69 7.57
CA TYR A 51 14.43 1.44 6.31
C TYR A 51 13.72 0.08 6.26
N TRP A 52 12.83 -0.05 5.28
CA TRP A 52 12.24 -1.31 4.86
C TRP A 52 13.15 -2.01 3.85
N GLU A 53 13.37 -3.31 4.02
CA GLU A 53 14.18 -4.11 3.10
C GLU A 53 13.36 -5.29 2.57
N PHE A 54 13.18 -5.31 1.25
CA PHE A 54 12.47 -6.35 0.52
C PHE A 54 13.22 -6.65 -0.78
N SER A 55 12.97 -7.80 -1.39
CA SER A 55 13.44 -8.01 -2.76
C SER A 55 12.69 -7.08 -3.73
N PHE A 56 13.39 -6.60 -4.76
CA PHE A 56 12.78 -5.70 -5.75
C PHE A 56 11.53 -6.32 -6.38
N GLU A 57 11.61 -7.58 -6.79
CA GLU A 57 10.48 -8.30 -7.42
C GLU A 57 9.27 -8.43 -6.49
N GLU A 58 9.50 -8.71 -5.21
CA GLU A 58 8.43 -8.82 -4.22
C GLU A 58 7.77 -7.46 -3.98
N ALA A 59 8.57 -6.42 -3.77
CA ALA A 59 8.07 -5.05 -3.59
C ALA A 59 7.22 -4.61 -4.80
N MET A 60 7.76 -4.77 -6.02
CA MET A 60 7.06 -4.36 -7.24
C MET A 60 5.78 -5.15 -7.47
N LYS A 61 5.79 -6.47 -7.19
CA LYS A 61 4.60 -7.31 -7.27
C LYS A 61 3.47 -6.79 -6.36
N ILE A 62 3.77 -6.54 -5.08
CA ILE A 62 2.74 -6.11 -4.12
C ILE A 62 2.21 -4.71 -4.44
N LEU A 63 3.08 -3.79 -4.87
CA LEU A 63 2.66 -2.46 -5.32
C LEU A 63 1.74 -2.55 -6.55
N HIS A 64 2.03 -3.47 -7.48
CA HIS A 64 1.19 -3.69 -8.65
C HIS A 64 -0.16 -4.30 -8.28
N GLU A 65 -0.19 -5.31 -7.41
CA GLU A 65 -1.42 -5.92 -6.90
C GLU A 65 -2.30 -4.88 -6.18
N ALA A 66 -1.72 -4.06 -5.30
CA ALA A 66 -2.46 -3.01 -4.59
C ALA A 66 -3.06 -1.96 -5.54
N LYS A 67 -2.31 -1.54 -6.56
CA LYS A 67 -2.83 -0.67 -7.62
C LYS A 67 -4.02 -1.31 -8.33
N GLN A 68 -3.91 -2.58 -8.70
CA GLN A 68 -4.98 -3.28 -9.41
C GLN A 68 -6.23 -3.41 -8.54
N GLU A 69 -6.09 -3.74 -7.26
CA GLU A 69 -7.23 -3.83 -6.34
C GLU A 69 -7.95 -2.50 -6.17
N LEU A 70 -7.20 -1.39 -6.02
CA LEU A 70 -7.80 -0.06 -5.92
C LEU A 70 -8.60 0.31 -7.18
N GLN A 71 -8.05 0.01 -8.36
CA GLN A 71 -8.66 0.33 -9.66
C GLN A 71 -9.82 -0.59 -10.05
N LYS A 72 -10.04 -1.72 -9.36
CA LYS A 72 -11.22 -2.57 -9.58
C LYS A 72 -12.49 -1.99 -8.94
N ILE A 73 -12.32 -1.11 -7.95
CA ILE A 73 -13.40 -0.63 -7.07
C ILE A 73 -13.82 0.80 -7.44
N GLY A 74 -12.98 1.55 -8.14
CA GLY A 74 -13.30 2.87 -8.72
C GLY A 74 -13.72 2.80 -10.18
#